data_AF-A0A9W9WMX7-F1
#
_entry.id   AF-A0A9W9WMX7-F1
#
_cell.length_a   1.000
_cell.length_b   1.000
_cell.length_c   1.000
_cell.angle_alpha   90.00
_cell.angle_beta   90.00
_cell.angle_gamma   90.00
#
_symmetry.space_group_name_H-M   'P 1'
#
loop_
_entity.id
_entity.type
_entity.pdbx_description
1 polymer ?
#
loop_
_entity_poly.entity_id
_entity_poly.type
_entity_poly.pdbx_seq_one_letter_code
_entity_poly.pdbx_strand_id
1 'polypeptide(L)'
;MEATELCDAYGYQYGIQPARLKQCLMKILEDIVLVTPINEATARFIQKGLTVYRYIFDEPNPFKGVFSGRSNHALDLPYLFGSASTFAGVENKDWEQNIQDSLQRKWLLFAHGIPPWSSLSDGKFLVFGPRGTVSEHYTTELISKSLSISDDIFGLELGYRAELSMLVWKHARLL
;
A
#
# COMPACT_ATOMS: atom_id res chain seq x y z
N MET A 1 -1.14 -23.96 11.05
CA MET A 1 0.05 -23.16 11.34
C MET A 1 0.32 -23.29 12.81
N GLU A 2 1.46 -23.88 13.14
CA GLU A 2 1.92 -24.03 14.53
C GLU A 2 2.49 -22.70 15.04
N ALA A 3 2.53 -22.49 16.36
CA ALA A 3 3.00 -21.24 16.94
C ALA A 3 4.45 -20.90 16.54
N THR A 4 5.29 -21.92 16.34
CA THR A 4 6.69 -21.76 15.93
C THR A 4 6.81 -21.26 14.50
N GLU A 5 5.97 -21.76 13.58
CA GLU A 5 5.94 -21.31 12.18
C GLU A 5 5.54 -19.83 12.08
N LEU A 6 4.60 -19.39 12.92
CA LEU A 6 4.20 -17.99 13.01
C LEU A 6 5.34 -17.11 13.53
N CYS A 7 6.03 -17.54 14.60
CA CYS A 7 7.18 -16.81 15.13
C CYS A 7 8.28 -16.65 14.08
N ASP A 8 8.60 -17.72 13.35
CA ASP A 8 9.61 -17.71 12.30
C ASP A 8 9.22 -16.77 11.16
N ALA A 9 7.96 -16.83 10.70
CA ALA A 9 7.44 -15.96 9.63
C ALA A 9 7.57 -14.46 9.94
N TYR A 10 7.43 -14.05 11.21
CA TYR A 10 7.59 -12.66 11.62
C TYR A 10 8.99 -12.32 12.16
N GLY A 11 9.93 -13.28 12.12
CA GLY A 11 11.29 -13.11 12.59
C GLY A 11 11.41 -12.95 14.11
N TYR A 12 10.45 -13.47 14.87
CA TYR A 12 10.52 -13.53 16.33
C TYR A 12 11.44 -14.68 16.77
N GLN A 13 12.35 -14.38 17.69
CA GLN A 13 13.26 -15.36 18.29
C GLN A 13 13.35 -15.13 19.81
N TYR A 14 13.62 -16.18 20.58
CA TYR A 14 13.83 -16.04 22.01
C TYR A 14 15.06 -15.15 22.29
N GLY A 15 14.91 -14.18 23.20
CA GLY A 15 15.98 -13.22 23.54
C GLY A 15 16.16 -12.07 22.54
N ILE A 16 15.21 -11.86 21.62
CA ILE A 16 15.24 -10.75 20.65
C ILE A 16 15.27 -9.37 21.33
N GLN A 17 16.02 -8.44 20.73
CA GLN A 17 16.13 -7.07 21.26
C GLN A 17 14.77 -6.35 21.27
N PRO A 18 14.45 -5.52 22.29
CA PRO A 18 13.13 -4.88 22.41
C PRO A 18 12.70 -4.06 21.18
N ALA A 19 13.64 -3.36 20.54
CA ALA A 19 13.35 -2.60 19.32
C ALA A 19 12.92 -3.52 18.16
N ARG A 20 13.51 -4.70 18.06
CA ARG A 20 13.17 -5.69 17.04
C ARG A 20 11.89 -6.44 17.39
N LEU A 21 11.64 -6.73 18.67
CA LEU A 21 10.36 -7.25 19.13
C LEU A 21 9.21 -6.33 18.72
N LYS A 22 9.35 -5.02 18.94
CA LYS A 22 8.36 -4.02 18.52
C LYS A 22 8.08 -4.10 17.01
N GLN A 23 9.11 -4.25 16.20
CA GLN A 23 8.95 -4.38 14.74
C GLN A 23 8.18 -5.66 14.38
N CYS A 24 8.52 -6.82 14.95
CA CYS A 24 7.80 -8.07 14.73
C CYS A 24 6.31 -7.94 15.10
N LEU A 25 6.01 -7.33 16.26
CA LEU A 25 4.63 -7.11 16.70
C LEU A 25 3.86 -6.17 15.78
N MET A 26 4.49 -5.10 15.29
CA MET A 26 3.83 -4.19 14.36
C MET A 26 3.49 -4.85 13.03
N LYS A 27 4.34 -5.76 12.52
CA LYS A 27 4.05 -6.55 11.30
C LYS A 27 2.83 -7.46 11.50
N ILE A 28 2.77 -8.15 12.64
CA ILE A 28 1.61 -8.99 12.99
C ILE A 28 0.33 -8.13 13.05
N LEU A 29 0.40 -6.96 13.68
CA LEU A 29 -0.73 -6.04 13.78
C LEU A 29 -1.17 -5.53 12.40
N GLU A 30 -0.23 -5.17 11.53
CA GLU A 30 -0.50 -4.75 10.15
C GLU A 30 -1.22 -5.86 9.37
N ASP A 31 -0.75 -7.09 9.46
CA ASP A 31 -1.36 -8.21 8.76
C ASP A 31 -2.77 -8.53 9.26
N ILE A 32 -3.01 -8.47 10.57
CA ILE A 32 -4.32 -8.72 11.17
C ILE A 32 -5.30 -7.59 10.85
N VAL A 33 -4.86 -6.34 10.96
CA VAL A 33 -5.76 -5.18 10.88
C VAL A 33 -6.02 -4.74 9.44
N LEU A 34 -5.04 -4.90 8.54
CA LEU A 34 -5.10 -4.34 7.19
C LEU A 34 -4.99 -5.41 6.10
N VAL A 35 -3.89 -6.16 6.05
CA VAL A 35 -3.58 -7.01 4.90
C VAL A 35 -4.56 -8.17 4.76
N THR A 36 -4.81 -8.92 5.84
CA THR A 36 -5.70 -10.09 5.83
C THR A 36 -7.14 -9.71 5.48
N PRO A 37 -7.77 -8.69 6.13
CA PRO A 37 -9.11 -8.26 5.76
C PRO A 37 -9.21 -7.79 4.29
N ILE A 38 -8.21 -7.07 3.78
CA ILE A 38 -8.18 -6.62 2.37
C ILE A 38 -8.11 -7.81 1.42
N ASN A 39 -7.25 -8.80 1.71
CA ASN A 39 -7.11 -10.02 0.90
C ASN A 39 -8.42 -10.82 0.87
N GLU A 40 -9.05 -11.01 2.03
CA GLU A 40 -10.32 -11.71 2.12
C GLU A 40 -11.44 -10.98 1.36
N ALA A 41 -11.55 -9.66 1.52
CA ALA A 41 -12.55 -8.88 0.82
C ALA A 41 -12.33 -8.93 -0.71
N THR A 42 -11.08 -8.78 -1.15
CA THR A 42 -10.67 -8.93 -2.56
C THR A 42 -11.11 -10.27 -3.13
N ALA A 43 -10.79 -11.37 -2.45
CA ALA A 43 -11.16 -12.71 -2.88
C ALA A 43 -12.69 -12.87 -3.00
N ARG A 44 -13.45 -12.38 -2.01
CA ARG A 44 -14.92 -12.40 -2.03
C ARG A 44 -15.50 -11.57 -3.18
N PHE A 45 -14.90 -10.45 -3.54
CA PHE A 45 -15.35 -9.63 -4.67
C PHE A 45 -15.06 -10.30 -6.02
N ILE A 46 -13.87 -10.86 -6.18
CA ILE A 46 -13.50 -11.61 -7.39
C ILE A 46 -14.43 -12.83 -7.57
N GLN A 47 -14.71 -13.59 -6.51
CA GLN A 47 -15.65 -14.72 -6.54
C GLN A 47 -17.07 -14.30 -6.96
N LYS A 48 -17.47 -13.06 -6.71
CA LYS A 48 -18.75 -12.48 -7.14
C LYS A 48 -18.70 -11.92 -8.57
N GLY A 49 -17.60 -12.09 -9.30
CA GLY A 49 -17.42 -11.55 -10.65
C GLY A 49 -17.26 -10.04 -10.69
N LEU A 50 -16.82 -9.41 -9.60
CA LEU A 50 -16.51 -7.98 -9.55
C LEU A 50 -15.06 -7.74 -9.98
N THR A 51 -14.84 -6.67 -10.72
CA THR A 51 -13.48 -6.22 -11.05
C THR A 51 -12.90 -5.49 -9.85
N VAL A 52 -11.71 -5.91 -9.42
CA VAL A 52 -10.99 -5.30 -8.28
C VAL A 52 -9.71 -4.65 -8.79
N TYR A 53 -9.49 -3.40 -8.40
CA TYR A 53 -8.25 -2.67 -8.65
C TYR A 53 -7.57 -2.41 -7.30
N ARG A 54 -6.34 -2.92 -7.14
CA ARG A 54 -5.56 -2.76 -5.92
C ARG A 54 -4.38 -1.84 -6.16
N TYR A 55 -4.03 -1.06 -5.13
CA TYR A 55 -2.76 -0.36 -5.12
C TYR A 55 -2.06 -0.40 -3.75
N ILE A 56 -0.77 -0.12 -3.76
CA ILE A 56 0.05 0.15 -2.56
C ILE A 56 0.51 1.60 -2.60
N PHE A 57 0.47 2.28 -1.45
CA PHE A 57 0.99 3.64 -1.31
C PHE A 57 2.33 3.61 -0.56
N ASP A 58 3.41 3.70 -1.31
CA ASP A 58 4.79 3.52 -0.87
C ASP A 58 5.62 4.82 -0.98
N GLU A 59 5.00 5.96 -1.30
CA GLU A 59 5.70 7.24 -1.32
C GLU A 59 6.10 7.63 0.12
N PRO A 60 7.38 7.96 0.38
CA PRO A 60 7.81 8.48 1.67
C PRO A 60 7.09 9.76 2.05
N ASN A 61 6.71 9.93 3.33
CA ASN A 61 6.04 11.13 3.79
C ASN A 61 6.91 12.39 3.58
N PRO A 62 6.46 13.37 2.77
CA PRO A 62 7.24 14.55 2.45
C PRO A 62 7.11 15.67 3.51
N PHE A 63 6.20 15.51 4.48
CA PHE A 63 5.97 16.47 5.54
C PHE A 63 6.98 16.30 6.69
N LYS A 64 7.46 17.43 7.22
CA LYS A 64 8.33 17.42 8.40
C LYS A 64 7.57 16.88 9.61
N GLY A 65 8.19 15.98 10.36
CA GLY A 65 7.62 15.39 11.56
C GLY A 65 8.16 14.00 11.86
N VAL A 66 7.49 13.27 12.75
CA VAL A 66 7.92 11.94 13.23
C VAL A 66 7.88 10.85 12.15
N PHE A 67 7.16 11.08 11.06
CA PHE A 67 7.04 10.18 9.92
C PHE A 67 7.81 10.64 8.68
N SER A 68 8.52 11.77 8.75
CA SER A 68 9.27 12.33 7.61
C SER A 68 10.18 11.27 6.97
N GLY A 69 10.09 11.14 5.64
CA GLY A 69 10.87 10.17 4.87
C GLY A 69 10.39 8.72 5.00
N ARG A 70 9.21 8.47 5.57
CA ARG A 70 8.66 7.13 5.78
C ARG A 70 7.23 7.10 5.25
N SER A 71 6.85 6.08 4.48
CA SER A 71 5.43 5.87 4.20
C SER A 71 4.69 5.63 5.53
N ASN A 72 3.42 6.00 5.58
CA ASN A 72 2.58 5.80 6.76
C ASN A 72 1.11 5.73 6.38
N HIS A 73 0.29 5.16 7.27
CA HIS A 73 -1.13 5.03 7.04
C HIS A 73 -1.80 6.38 6.77
N ALA A 74 -2.79 6.35 5.86
CA ALA A 74 -3.57 7.50 5.42
C ALA A 74 -2.75 8.62 4.73
N LEU A 75 -1.49 8.35 4.37
CA LEU A 75 -0.66 9.32 3.65
C LEU A 75 -1.18 9.59 2.23
N ASP A 76 -1.92 8.67 1.63
CA ASP A 76 -2.61 8.82 0.35
C ASP A 76 -3.71 9.90 0.36
N LEU A 77 -4.31 10.21 1.51
CA LEU A 77 -5.39 11.21 1.63
C LEU A 77 -5.01 12.62 1.17
N PRO A 78 -3.89 13.24 1.60
CA PRO A 78 -3.46 14.54 1.08
C PRO A 78 -3.16 14.53 -0.42
N TYR A 79 -2.76 13.39 -1.00
CA TYR A 79 -2.62 13.29 -2.46
C TYR A 79 -3.99 13.21 -3.13
N LEU A 80 -4.92 12.43 -2.58
CA LEU A 80 -6.24 12.24 -3.17
C LEU A 80 -7.12 13.50 -3.07
N PHE A 81 -7.13 14.17 -1.92
CA PHE A 81 -8.05 15.29 -1.63
C PHE A 81 -7.37 16.66 -1.58
N GLY A 82 -6.04 16.70 -1.66
CA GLY A 82 -5.29 17.94 -1.65
C GLY A 82 -5.48 18.79 -2.91
N SER A 83 -5.21 20.08 -2.78
CA SER A 83 -5.13 21.00 -3.91
C SER A 83 -3.71 21.03 -4.50
N ALA A 84 -3.53 21.77 -5.61
CA ALA A 84 -2.21 22.04 -6.21
C ALA A 84 -1.22 22.76 -5.28
N SER A 85 -1.68 23.29 -4.13
CA SER A 85 -0.81 23.93 -3.14
C SER A 85 -0.47 23.03 -1.96
N THR A 86 -1.03 21.81 -1.86
CA THR A 86 -0.79 20.87 -0.73
C THR A 86 0.69 20.62 -0.50
N PHE A 87 1.46 20.48 -1.58
CA PHE A 87 2.88 20.14 -1.53
C PHE A 87 3.80 21.34 -1.83
N ALA A 88 3.29 22.58 -1.80
CA ALA A 88 4.07 23.75 -2.22
C ALA A 88 5.35 24.01 -1.40
N GLY A 89 5.42 23.53 -0.15
CA GLY A 89 6.54 23.72 0.77
C GLY A 89 7.40 22.49 1.02
N VAL A 90 7.20 21.40 0.27
CA VAL A 90 7.99 20.16 0.43
C VAL A 90 9.20 20.16 -0.51
N GLU A 91 10.25 19.42 -0.13
CA GLU A 91 11.53 19.41 -0.85
C GLU A 91 11.40 18.90 -2.29
N ASN A 92 10.72 17.77 -2.48
CA ASN A 92 10.58 17.11 -3.78
C ASN A 92 9.21 17.36 -4.41
N LYS A 93 8.79 18.63 -4.49
CA LYS A 93 7.45 19.02 -4.96
C LYS A 93 7.02 18.34 -6.26
N ASP A 94 7.92 18.23 -7.24
CA ASP A 94 7.57 17.65 -8.56
C ASP A 94 7.22 16.15 -8.45
N TRP A 95 7.87 15.41 -7.55
CA TRP A 95 7.54 14.01 -7.27
C TRP A 95 6.15 13.91 -6.65
N GLU A 96 5.89 14.73 -5.63
CA GLU A 96 4.60 14.72 -4.94
C GLU A 96 3.45 15.12 -5.85
N GLN A 97 3.68 16.13 -6.71
CA GLN A 97 2.70 16.56 -7.70
C GLN A 97 2.41 15.46 -8.72
N ASN A 98 3.42 14.72 -9.19
CA ASN A 98 3.21 13.61 -10.12
C ASN A 98 2.37 12.49 -9.49
N ILE A 99 2.64 12.12 -8.22
CA ILE A 99 1.81 11.16 -7.49
C ILE A 99 0.39 11.68 -7.33
N GLN A 100 0.22 12.93 -6.91
CA GLN A 100 -1.07 13.58 -6.69
C GLN A 100 -1.92 13.57 -7.98
N ASP A 101 -1.37 14.08 -9.08
CA ASP A 101 -2.04 14.17 -10.37
C ASP A 101 -2.44 12.77 -10.87
N SER A 102 -1.54 11.79 -10.73
CA SER A 102 -1.77 10.41 -11.14
C SER A 102 -2.87 9.74 -10.29
N LEU A 103 -2.83 9.90 -8.97
CA LEU A 103 -3.80 9.31 -8.05
C LEU A 103 -5.19 9.92 -8.29
N GLN A 104 -5.30 11.25 -8.31
CA GLN A 104 -6.56 11.94 -8.54
C GLN A 104 -7.17 11.56 -9.90
N ARG A 105 -6.37 11.56 -10.97
CA ARG A 105 -6.84 11.15 -12.30
C ARG A 105 -7.38 9.73 -12.29
N LYS A 106 -6.67 8.79 -11.66
CA LYS A 106 -7.09 7.38 -11.62
C LYS A 106 -8.36 7.18 -10.79
N TRP A 107 -8.50 7.87 -9.66
CA TRP A 107 -9.74 7.86 -8.89
C TRP A 107 -10.93 8.48 -9.66
N LEU A 108 -10.70 9.53 -10.44
CA LEU A 108 -11.72 10.10 -11.34
C LEU A 108 -12.13 9.09 -12.43
N LEU A 109 -11.17 8.44 -13.09
CA LEU A 109 -11.48 7.38 -14.08
C LEU A 109 -12.33 6.29 -13.44
N PHE A 110 -11.94 5.83 -12.25
CA PHE A 110 -12.70 4.84 -11.49
C PHE A 110 -14.12 5.30 -11.16
N ALA A 111 -14.31 6.55 -10.74
CA ALA A 111 -15.64 7.10 -10.46
C ALA A 111 -16.53 7.18 -11.72
N HIS A 112 -15.94 7.26 -12.92
CA HIS A 112 -16.63 7.59 -14.17
C HIS A 112 -17.03 6.42 -15.08
N GLY A 113 -16.86 5.17 -14.68
CA GLY A 113 -17.04 4.04 -15.60
C GLY A 113 -15.75 3.40 -16.13
N ILE A 114 -14.59 4.04 -15.92
CA ILE A 114 -13.41 3.79 -16.75
C ILE A 114 -12.34 3.03 -15.95
N PRO A 115 -11.81 1.91 -16.47
CA PRO A 115 -10.71 1.19 -15.83
C PRO A 115 -9.52 2.11 -15.55
N PRO A 116 -9.12 2.28 -14.27
CA PRO A 116 -8.09 3.26 -13.92
C PRO A 116 -6.65 2.71 -14.08
N TRP A 117 -6.48 1.38 -14.05
CA TRP A 117 -5.26 0.61 -14.34
C TRP A 117 -5.62 -0.88 -14.53
N SER A 118 -4.65 -1.78 -14.70
CA SER A 118 -4.89 -3.23 -14.80
C SER A 118 -5.52 -3.78 -13.52
N SER A 119 -6.52 -4.64 -13.66
CA SER A 119 -7.21 -5.24 -12.52
C SER A 119 -6.38 -6.36 -11.88
N LEU A 120 -6.76 -6.76 -10.67
CA LEU A 120 -6.19 -7.95 -10.03
C LEU A 120 -6.48 -9.23 -10.83
N SER A 121 -7.58 -9.28 -11.58
CA SER A 121 -7.87 -10.39 -12.49
C SER A 121 -6.88 -10.48 -13.66
N ASP A 122 -6.23 -9.36 -14.01
CA ASP A 122 -5.12 -9.31 -14.97
C ASP A 122 -3.78 -9.69 -14.32
N GLY A 123 -3.80 -10.13 -13.05
CA GLY A 123 -2.64 -10.53 -12.29
C GLY A 123 -1.75 -9.36 -11.85
N LYS A 124 -2.28 -8.13 -11.82
CA LYS A 124 -1.51 -6.91 -11.55
C LYS A 124 -2.11 -6.01 -10.47
N PHE A 125 -1.27 -5.15 -9.91
CA PHE A 125 -1.63 -4.08 -8.99
C PHE A 125 -0.79 -2.83 -9.26
N LEU A 126 -1.22 -1.68 -8.75
CA LEU A 126 -0.52 -0.41 -8.92
C LEU A 126 0.30 -0.06 -7.67
N VAL A 127 1.44 0.60 -7.84
CA VAL A 127 2.23 1.17 -6.76
C VAL A 127 2.41 2.67 -7.00
N PHE A 128 2.14 3.46 -5.98
CA PHE A 128 2.51 4.88 -5.91
C PHE A 128 3.77 5.00 -5.06
N GLY A 129 4.82 5.54 -5.64
CA GLY A 129 6.14 5.70 -5.05
C GLY A 129 7.06 4.49 -5.18
N PRO A 130 8.30 4.62 -4.69
CA PRO A 130 8.86 5.85 -4.11
C PRO A 130 9.31 6.87 -5.17
N ARG A 131 9.62 8.10 -4.72
CA ARG A 131 10.25 9.18 -5.51
C ARG A 131 9.44 9.61 -6.72
N GLY A 132 8.13 9.73 -6.55
CA GLY A 132 7.25 10.17 -7.62
C GLY A 132 6.93 9.10 -8.66
N THR A 133 7.34 7.85 -8.46
CA THR A 133 7.12 6.76 -9.41
C THR A 133 5.68 6.27 -9.37
N VAL A 134 5.09 5.93 -10.53
CA VAL A 134 3.80 5.23 -10.58
C VAL A 134 3.92 4.06 -11.54
N SER A 135 3.78 2.83 -11.04
CA SER A 135 4.06 1.61 -11.81
C SER A 135 3.10 0.48 -11.50
N GLU A 136 2.82 -0.35 -12.51
CA GLU A 136 2.12 -1.62 -12.31
C GLU A 136 3.12 -2.74 -12.00
N HIS A 137 2.69 -3.66 -11.14
CA HIS A 137 3.48 -4.80 -10.67
C HIS A 137 2.64 -6.08 -10.72
N TYR A 138 3.29 -7.24 -10.83
CA TYR A 138 2.60 -8.53 -10.84
C TYR A 138 2.23 -9.00 -9.43
N THR A 139 1.08 -9.64 -9.28
CA THR A 139 0.56 -10.14 -7.99
C THR A 139 1.48 -11.14 -7.28
N THR A 140 2.37 -11.83 -8.00
CA THR A 140 3.46 -12.62 -7.39
C THR A 140 4.38 -11.76 -6.54
N GLU A 141 4.60 -10.50 -6.94
CA GLU A 141 5.38 -9.52 -6.18
C GLU A 141 4.62 -8.97 -4.97
N LEU A 142 3.28 -8.96 -5.01
CA LEU A 142 2.44 -8.62 -3.85
C LEU A 142 2.61 -9.67 -2.76
N ILE A 143 2.56 -10.96 -3.13
CA ILE A 143 2.78 -12.07 -2.21
C ILE A 143 4.23 -12.02 -1.71
N SER A 144 5.20 -11.80 -2.60
CA SER A 144 6.59 -11.69 -2.17
C SER A 144 6.84 -10.44 -1.32
N LYS A 145 6.10 -9.34 -1.48
CA LYS A 145 6.22 -8.13 -0.64
C LYS A 145 5.51 -8.28 0.71
N SER A 146 4.32 -8.89 0.72
CA SER A 146 3.64 -9.31 1.95
C SER A 146 4.51 -10.28 2.75
N LEU A 147 5.25 -11.16 2.06
CA LEU A 147 6.23 -12.05 2.67
C LEU A 147 7.56 -11.33 2.97
N SER A 148 8.10 -10.45 2.12
CA SER A 148 9.39 -9.75 2.32
C SER A 148 9.33 -8.63 3.35
N ILE A 149 8.13 -8.27 3.81
CA ILE A 149 7.95 -7.65 5.12
C ILE A 149 8.65 -8.50 6.20
N SER A 150 8.89 -9.81 6.02
CA SER A 150 9.74 -10.64 6.89
C SER A 150 11.25 -10.38 6.77
N ASP A 151 11.77 -10.04 5.58
CA ASP A 151 13.20 -10.19 5.25
C ASP A 151 13.98 -8.87 5.08
N ASP A 152 13.33 -7.74 4.80
CA ASP A 152 14.00 -6.44 4.64
C ASP A 152 14.21 -5.71 5.98
N ILE A 153 15.00 -6.27 6.91
CA ILE A 153 15.53 -5.49 8.04
C ILE A 153 16.91 -6.02 8.48
N PHE A 154 17.89 -5.95 7.59
CA PHE A 154 19.31 -5.99 7.95
C PHE A 154 19.98 -4.66 7.60
N GLY A 155 19.65 -3.62 8.38
CA GLY A 155 20.41 -2.36 8.40
C GLY A 155 19.60 -1.13 8.00
N LEU A 156 19.22 -0.36 9.03
CA LEU A 156 18.77 1.03 8.98
C LEU A 156 17.41 1.33 8.32
N GLU A 157 16.74 2.31 8.95
CA GLU A 157 15.51 3.00 8.54
C GLU A 157 14.16 2.28 8.73
N LEU A 158 13.43 2.76 9.73
CA LEU A 158 12.02 2.47 9.99
C LEU A 158 11.15 2.98 8.82
N GLY A 159 11.03 2.26 7.72
CA GLY A 159 9.99 2.49 6.72
C GLY A 159 8.80 1.56 7.00
N TYR A 160 7.73 2.07 7.62
CA TYR A 160 6.44 1.37 7.56
C TYR A 160 5.91 1.58 6.14
N ARG A 161 5.55 0.51 5.42
CA ARG A 161 4.94 0.65 4.09
C ARG A 161 3.43 0.60 4.28
N ALA A 162 2.71 1.63 3.88
CA ALA A 162 1.26 1.63 4.03
C ALA A 162 0.59 0.83 2.91
N GLU A 163 0.19 -0.41 3.18
CA GLU A 163 -0.81 -1.10 2.36
C GLU A 163 -2.20 -0.53 2.65
N LEU A 164 -2.56 0.55 1.94
CA LEU A 164 -3.93 1.04 1.91
C LEU A 164 -4.38 1.15 0.45
N SER A 165 -5.22 0.18 0.07
CA SER A 165 -6.58 0.38 -0.44
C SER A 165 -6.94 -0.49 -1.65
N MET A 166 -8.23 -0.80 -1.69
CA MET A 166 -8.89 -1.70 -2.62
C MET A 166 -10.07 -0.92 -3.23
N LEU A 167 -10.12 -0.87 -4.56
CA LEU A 167 -11.23 -0.30 -5.31
C LEU A 167 -12.03 -1.44 -5.94
N VAL A 168 -13.36 -1.40 -5.76
CA VAL A 168 -14.26 -2.49 -6.18
C VAL A 168 -15.30 -1.95 -7.15
N TRP A 169 -15.32 -2.50 -8.34
CA TRP A 169 -16.27 -2.15 -9.39
C TRP A 169 -17.45 -3.12 -9.43
N LYS A 170 -18.69 -2.63 -9.34
CA LYS A 170 -19.89 -3.39 -9.71
C LYS A 170 -20.51 -2.78 -10.96
N HIS A 171 -20.64 -3.60 -12.01
CA HIS A 171 -21.14 -3.27 -13.36
C HIS A 171 -21.88 -1.92 -13.43
N ALA A 172 -21.27 -0.94 -14.11
CA ALA A 172 -21.96 0.27 -14.51
C ALA A 172 -22.99 -0.11 -15.59
N ARG A 173 -24.24 -0.36 -15.19
CA ARG A 173 -25.35 -0.17 -16.11
C ARG A 173 -25.52 1.34 -16.21
N LEU A 174 -24.93 1.90 -17.27
CA LEU A 174 -25.11 3.29 -17.68
C LEU A 174 -26.62 3.59 -17.74
N LEU A 175 -27.03 4.66 -17.06
CA LEU A 175 -28.21 5.44 -17.45
C LEU A 175 -27.81 6.33 -18.64
#